data_AF-A0A9W9Z8V5-F1
#
_entry.id   AF-A0A9W9Z8V5-F1
#
_cell.length_a   1.000
_cell.length_b   1.000
_cell.length_c   1.000
_cell.angle_alpha   90.00
_cell.angle_beta   90.00
_cell.angle_gamma   90.00
#
_symmetry.space_group_name_H-M   'P 1'
#
loop_
_entity.id
_entity.type
_entity.pdbx_description
1 polymer ?
#
loop_
_entity_poly.entity_id
_entity_poly.type
_entity_poly.pdbx_seq_one_letter_code
_entity_poly.pdbx_strand_id
1 'polypeptide(L)'
;MALQITDDPHARKPGKPMFKYVGNMHGNEAVGRQVLIYLITYLLENYGRNDRVTRLVNTTDIFIMPSLNPDGFEMAREGHCYGTVGRNNYNQVDLNRDFPDQFNNWNDYNLDSSQPETKAMLKWIHENPFVLSANLHGGAVVASYPYDSNKEHQLTGRYSASPDDKIFRHLASTYATNHKTMSKNIHCYDHFQGGITNGAYWYDVPGGMQDVNYLISNCFEITLELSCCKYPPRSQLRKEWHNNKEALLTYIEQVHRGIKGFVKNKHGVGIHGAVIHVQGLNHNVTTSSHGDFWRILLPGIYTVTAFASGHRCKTLSNVSVGSAEATKLEFVLERGDNQRDASRLFTRDIPWLRKRTFLTKRDLSSSLQALDPNVPFTSIPTTSKGFTQVVNDWEKPRIFKNHNYNDLTTFLHTIAKLYPNITRLYSVGKSVQNRELWVIEITDHPGIHETGEPEFKYVGNMHGDEVIGRETLLLLIQGLCENYHKIPAITALIDYTRIHIMPSMNPDGYERAVRENARNVDLNRNFPDQFFPNLNKNREPETNAVMKWITSFPFVLSANLHGVPLLQTTHMMIHRPSMRPIAGVQMMLCFGN
;
A
#
# COMPACT_ATOMS: atom_id res chain seq x y z
N MET A 1 -0.52 -2.19 -3.32
CA MET A 1 0.47 -2.07 -2.23
C MET A 1 0.93 -0.61 -2.18
N ALA A 2 0.96 0.02 -1.00
CA ALA A 2 1.43 1.40 -0.83
C ALA A 2 2.61 1.42 0.15
N LEU A 3 3.62 2.24 -0.12
CA LEU A 3 4.77 2.44 0.76
C LEU A 3 4.56 3.71 1.59
N GLN A 4 4.69 3.59 2.91
CA GLN A 4 4.73 4.73 3.83
C GLN A 4 6.18 5.21 3.98
N ILE A 5 6.39 6.52 3.86
CA ILE A 5 7.67 7.20 4.07
C ILE A 5 7.44 8.29 5.12
N THR A 6 8.10 8.15 6.26
CA THR A 6 7.96 9.02 7.43
C THR A 6 9.19 8.83 8.33
N ASP A 7 9.40 9.75 9.28
CA ASP A 7 10.47 9.66 10.28
C ASP A 7 10.16 8.65 11.41
N ASP A 8 8.91 8.20 11.52
CA ASP A 8 8.47 7.17 12.47
C ASP A 8 7.35 6.31 11.85
N PRO A 9 7.67 5.16 11.22
CA PRO A 9 6.69 4.33 10.54
C PRO A 9 5.85 3.45 11.49
N HIS A 10 6.23 3.37 12.77
CA HIS A 10 5.56 2.50 13.74
C HIS A 10 4.47 3.21 14.54
N ALA A 11 4.50 4.55 14.59
CA ALA A 11 3.52 5.33 15.31
C ALA A 11 3.04 6.55 14.50
N ARG A 12 1.73 6.81 14.54
CA ARG A 12 1.16 8.02 13.97
C ARG A 12 1.35 9.19 14.94
N LYS A 13 2.13 10.20 14.52
CA LYS A 13 2.37 11.42 15.31
C LYS A 13 1.17 12.39 15.18
N PRO A 14 0.49 12.78 16.27
CA PRO A 14 -0.62 13.73 16.22
C PRO A 14 -0.20 15.07 15.60
N GLY A 15 -1.03 15.66 14.74
CA GLY A 15 -0.75 16.93 14.08
C GLY A 15 0.19 16.84 12.87
N LYS A 16 0.70 15.65 12.55
CA LYS A 16 1.42 15.33 11.31
C LYS A 16 0.42 14.98 10.19
N PRO A 17 0.33 15.75 9.09
CA PRO A 17 -0.63 15.47 8.01
C PRO A 17 -0.23 14.22 7.23
N MET A 18 -1.25 13.48 6.76
CA MET A 18 -1.08 12.37 5.84
C MET A 18 -1.29 12.84 4.39
N PHE A 19 -0.35 12.48 3.53
CA PHE A 19 -0.37 12.77 2.10
C PHE A 19 -0.35 11.46 1.32
N LYS A 20 -1.01 11.40 0.15
CA LYS A 20 -0.85 10.23 -0.75
C LYS A 20 -0.65 10.56 -2.23
N TYR A 21 0.13 9.74 -2.92
CA TYR A 21 0.14 9.65 -4.38
C TYR A 21 -0.32 8.28 -4.84
N VAL A 22 -1.13 8.25 -5.89
CA VAL A 22 -1.60 7.02 -6.53
C VAL A 22 -1.27 7.06 -8.02
N GLY A 23 -0.57 6.07 -8.53
CA GLY A 23 -0.26 5.95 -9.95
C GLY A 23 -1.00 4.81 -10.60
N ASN A 24 -1.12 4.88 -11.93
CA ASN A 24 -1.39 3.71 -12.77
C ASN A 24 -2.67 2.98 -12.36
N MET A 25 -3.74 3.75 -12.14
CA MET A 25 -5.10 3.21 -12.04
C MET A 25 -5.63 2.75 -13.41
N HIS A 26 -5.15 3.39 -14.48
CA HIS A 26 -5.17 2.83 -15.82
C HIS A 26 -3.84 2.15 -16.08
N GLY A 27 -3.88 0.83 -16.28
CA GLY A 27 -2.67 0.01 -16.33
C GLY A 27 -1.71 0.40 -17.47
N ASN A 28 -2.24 0.87 -18.59
CA ASN A 28 -1.44 1.35 -19.73
C ASN A 28 -0.91 2.78 -19.60
N GLU A 29 -1.26 3.50 -18.53
CA GLU A 29 -0.78 4.84 -18.24
C GLU A 29 0.39 4.75 -17.26
N ALA A 30 1.57 4.41 -17.80
CA ALA A 30 2.68 3.85 -17.04
C ALA A 30 3.66 4.89 -16.49
N VAL A 31 3.64 6.13 -16.97
CA VAL A 31 4.58 7.17 -16.52
C VAL A 31 4.40 7.46 -15.02
N GLY A 32 3.14 7.57 -14.56
CA GLY A 32 2.84 7.77 -13.15
C GLY A 32 3.45 6.69 -12.25
N ARG A 33 3.37 5.41 -12.65
CA ARG A 33 3.98 4.29 -11.92
C ARG A 33 5.47 4.48 -11.71
N GLN A 34 6.22 4.71 -12.79
CA GLN A 34 7.67 4.78 -12.75
C GLN A 34 8.18 6.06 -12.05
N VAL A 35 7.51 7.19 -12.29
CA VAL A 35 7.85 8.45 -11.63
C VAL A 35 7.65 8.37 -10.11
N LEU A 36 6.62 7.67 -9.64
CA LEU A 36 6.42 7.42 -8.21
C LEU A 36 7.46 6.48 -7.61
N ILE A 37 7.93 5.46 -8.34
CA ILE A 37 9.04 4.61 -7.90
C ILE A 37 10.32 5.44 -7.75
N TYR A 38 10.62 6.33 -8.71
CA TYR A 38 11.77 7.23 -8.60
C TYR A 38 11.62 8.24 -7.46
N LEU A 39 10.40 8.70 -7.16
CA LEU A 39 10.14 9.55 -6.01
C LEU A 39 10.44 8.83 -4.69
N ILE A 40 10.04 7.56 -4.56
CA ILE A 40 10.39 6.72 -3.41
C ILE A 40 11.91 6.67 -3.22
N THR A 41 12.64 6.28 -4.26
CA THR A 41 14.11 6.22 -4.22
C THR A 41 14.72 7.57 -3.87
N TYR A 42 14.25 8.65 -4.50
CA TYR A 42 14.74 9.99 -4.25
C TYR A 42 14.55 10.44 -2.80
N LEU A 43 13.36 10.23 -2.22
CA LEU A 43 13.08 10.59 -0.83
C LEU A 43 13.96 9.82 0.14
N LEU A 44 14.11 8.50 -0.06
CA LEU A 44 14.90 7.64 0.83
C LEU A 44 16.41 7.92 0.74
N GLU A 45 16.96 8.10 -0.46
CA GLU A 45 18.39 8.35 -0.65
C GLU A 45 18.84 9.74 -0.19
N ASN A 46 17.91 10.69 -0.12
CA ASN A 46 18.19 12.08 0.26
C ASN A 46 17.75 12.41 1.69
N TYR A 47 17.07 11.51 2.40
CA TYR A 47 16.73 11.69 3.81
C TYR A 47 18.00 11.74 4.66
N GLY A 48 18.13 12.77 5.50
CA GLY A 48 19.33 13.04 6.29
C GLY A 48 20.49 13.69 5.52
N ARG A 49 20.36 13.86 4.19
CA ARG A 49 21.39 14.50 3.32
C ARG A 49 20.92 15.81 2.72
N ASN A 50 19.63 15.90 2.40
CA ASN A 50 19.00 17.09 1.82
C ASN A 50 17.99 17.67 2.80
N ASP A 51 18.15 18.94 3.18
CA ASP A 51 17.33 19.59 4.20
C ASP A 51 15.84 19.68 3.82
N ARG A 52 15.54 19.90 2.53
CA ARG A 52 14.15 19.97 2.03
C ARG A 52 13.47 18.61 2.17
N VAL A 53 14.11 17.55 1.69
CA VAL A 53 13.60 16.17 1.81
C VAL A 53 13.48 15.73 3.26
N THR A 54 14.51 16.01 4.07
CA THR A 54 14.51 15.67 5.50
C THR A 54 13.36 16.36 6.24
N ARG A 55 13.15 17.65 5.99
CA ARG A 55 12.00 18.37 6.54
C ARG A 55 10.68 17.75 6.08
N LEU A 56 10.54 17.45 4.80
CA LEU A 56 9.31 16.90 4.23
C LEU A 56 8.93 15.56 4.87
N VAL A 57 9.90 14.64 5.03
CA VAL A 57 9.71 13.33 5.68
C VAL A 57 9.45 13.45 7.19
N ASN A 58 10.12 14.40 7.87
CA ASN A 58 9.89 14.65 9.29
C ASN A 58 8.51 15.24 9.57
N THR A 59 7.99 16.07 8.67
CA THR A 59 6.73 16.80 8.89
C THR A 59 5.52 16.16 8.21
N THR A 60 5.68 15.19 7.32
CA THR A 60 4.58 14.59 6.53
C THR A 60 4.61 13.07 6.59
N ASP A 61 3.45 12.44 6.79
CA ASP A 61 3.32 11.00 6.58
C ASP A 61 2.94 10.76 5.11
N ILE A 62 3.94 10.37 4.30
CA ILE A 62 3.81 10.29 2.84
C ILE A 62 3.51 8.84 2.46
N PHE A 63 2.41 8.62 1.73
CA PHE A 63 2.06 7.31 1.19
C PHE A 63 2.15 7.31 -0.33
N ILE A 64 2.87 6.35 -0.91
CA ILE A 64 3.02 6.25 -2.36
C ILE A 64 2.54 4.88 -2.81
N MET A 65 1.54 4.86 -3.69
CA MET A 65 1.04 3.66 -4.37
C MET A 65 1.40 3.74 -5.86
N PRO A 66 2.49 3.10 -6.31
CA PRO A 66 2.90 3.19 -7.71
C PRO A 66 1.88 2.63 -8.70
N SER A 67 1.08 1.63 -8.30
CA SER A 67 0.09 1.00 -9.17
C SER A 67 -1.14 0.59 -8.39
N LEU A 68 -2.28 1.20 -8.75
CA LEU A 68 -3.60 0.77 -8.33
C LEU A 68 -4.12 -0.39 -9.19
N ASN A 69 -3.77 -0.43 -10.48
CA ASN A 69 -4.20 -1.46 -11.42
C ASN A 69 -3.01 -2.26 -11.95
N PRO A 70 -2.43 -3.17 -11.14
CA PRO A 70 -1.31 -4.00 -11.58
C PRO A 70 -1.72 -4.97 -12.71
N ASP A 71 -2.93 -5.52 -12.69
CA ASP A 71 -3.38 -6.47 -13.71
C ASP A 71 -3.48 -5.82 -15.10
N GLY A 72 -4.05 -4.62 -15.17
CA GLY A 72 -4.07 -3.82 -16.39
C GLY A 72 -2.66 -3.48 -16.89
N PHE A 73 -1.73 -3.20 -15.97
CA PHE A 73 -0.35 -2.89 -16.32
C PHE A 73 0.36 -4.09 -16.96
N GLU A 74 0.20 -5.30 -16.43
CA GLU A 74 0.77 -6.52 -17.03
C GLU A 74 0.18 -6.85 -18.42
N MET A 75 -1.04 -6.38 -18.71
CA MET A 75 -1.66 -6.48 -20.04
C MET A 75 -1.20 -5.39 -21.02
N ALA A 76 -0.66 -4.27 -20.51
CA ALA A 76 -0.22 -3.15 -21.34
C ALA A 76 1.09 -3.48 -22.08
N ARG A 77 1.41 -2.69 -23.11
CA ARG A 77 2.60 -2.91 -23.96
C ARG A 77 3.47 -1.67 -24.07
N GLU A 78 4.77 -1.86 -23.91
CA GLU A 78 5.73 -0.78 -24.06
C GLU A 78 5.74 -0.17 -25.46
N GLY A 79 5.80 1.16 -25.53
CA GLY A 79 5.76 1.93 -26.78
C GLY A 79 4.36 2.22 -27.29
N HIS A 80 3.31 1.66 -26.68
CA HIS A 80 1.92 1.94 -27.06
C HIS A 80 1.48 3.27 -26.43
N CYS A 81 1.57 4.35 -27.22
CA CYS A 81 1.18 5.68 -26.77
C CYS A 81 -0.34 5.91 -26.71
N TYR A 82 -1.12 5.13 -27.47
CA TYR A 82 -2.56 5.32 -27.64
C TYR A 82 -3.30 3.99 -27.44
N GLY A 83 -4.62 4.09 -27.26
CA GLY A 83 -5.53 2.94 -27.12
C GLY A 83 -5.85 2.56 -25.67
N THR A 84 -6.55 1.43 -25.52
CA THR A 84 -7.17 0.98 -24.26
C THR A 84 -6.67 -0.38 -23.78
N VAL A 85 -5.76 -1.03 -24.52
CA VAL A 85 -5.17 -2.31 -24.09
C VAL A 85 -4.41 -2.10 -22.79
N GLY A 86 -4.82 -2.82 -21.74
CA GLY A 86 -4.28 -2.66 -20.38
C GLY A 86 -4.82 -1.47 -19.59
N ARG A 87 -5.78 -0.70 -20.12
CA ARG A 87 -6.40 0.43 -19.39
C ARG A 87 -7.23 -0.07 -18.22
N ASN A 88 -8.17 -0.98 -18.48
CA ASN A 88 -9.12 -1.49 -17.50
C ASN A 88 -8.42 -2.51 -16.57
N ASN A 89 -9.09 -2.88 -15.47
CA ASN A 89 -8.60 -3.95 -14.60
C ASN A 89 -8.80 -5.33 -15.26
N TYR A 90 -8.48 -6.42 -14.54
CA TYR A 90 -8.63 -7.79 -15.04
C TYR A 90 -10.03 -8.10 -15.59
N ASN A 91 -11.07 -7.61 -14.91
CA ASN A 91 -12.48 -7.79 -15.30
C ASN A 91 -12.95 -6.83 -16.41
N GLN A 92 -12.02 -6.13 -17.07
CA GLN A 92 -12.31 -5.16 -18.12
C GLN A 92 -13.18 -3.98 -17.67
N VAL A 93 -13.13 -3.62 -16.37
CA VAL A 93 -13.80 -2.43 -15.83
C VAL A 93 -12.82 -1.26 -15.73
N ASP A 94 -13.26 -0.08 -16.16
CA ASP A 94 -12.51 1.17 -15.95
C ASP A 94 -12.63 1.59 -14.48
N LEU A 95 -11.55 1.43 -13.72
CA LEU A 95 -11.54 1.77 -12.29
C LEU A 95 -11.88 3.25 -12.03
N ASN A 96 -11.57 4.16 -12.97
CA ASN A 96 -11.91 5.57 -12.84
C ASN A 96 -13.35 5.89 -13.27
N ARG A 97 -14.21 4.87 -13.37
CA ARG A 97 -15.67 4.96 -13.54
C ARG A 97 -16.44 4.10 -12.52
N ASP A 98 -15.73 3.46 -11.60
CA ASP A 98 -16.27 2.45 -10.68
C ASP A 98 -16.52 3.00 -9.26
N PHE A 99 -16.16 4.26 -8.99
CA PHE A 99 -16.44 4.94 -7.73
C PHE A 99 -17.86 5.54 -7.71
N PRO A 100 -18.45 5.81 -6.52
CA PRO A 100 -19.74 6.50 -6.45
C PRO A 100 -19.63 7.94 -6.94
N ASP A 101 -20.67 8.39 -7.65
CA ASP A 101 -20.75 9.71 -8.27
C ASP A 101 -21.90 10.53 -7.69
N GLN A 102 -21.65 11.81 -7.39
CA GLN A 102 -22.58 12.71 -6.70
C GLN A 102 -23.75 13.21 -7.55
N PHE A 103 -23.65 13.10 -8.88
CA PHE A 103 -24.69 13.51 -9.81
C PHE A 103 -25.55 12.31 -10.27
N ASN A 104 -25.02 11.10 -10.13
CA ASN A 104 -25.81 9.88 -10.10
C ASN A 104 -26.58 9.72 -8.77
N ASN A 105 -27.53 8.78 -8.72
CA ASN A 105 -28.20 8.48 -7.45
C ASN A 105 -27.23 7.81 -6.47
N TRP A 106 -26.65 8.63 -5.58
CA TRP A 106 -25.66 8.22 -4.58
C TRP A 106 -26.12 7.07 -3.68
N ASN A 107 -27.42 6.91 -3.48
CA ASN A 107 -28.01 5.85 -2.66
C ASN A 107 -28.06 4.49 -3.38
N ASP A 108 -27.99 4.48 -4.71
CA ASP A 108 -28.05 3.27 -5.53
C ASP A 108 -26.67 2.63 -5.72
N TYR A 109 -25.59 3.29 -5.27
CA TYR A 109 -24.25 2.74 -5.36
C TYR A 109 -24.14 1.45 -4.53
N ASN A 110 -23.86 0.35 -5.23
CA ASN A 110 -23.67 -0.95 -4.61
C ASN A 110 -22.17 -1.28 -4.48
N LEU A 111 -21.65 -1.10 -3.27
CA LEU A 111 -20.25 -1.42 -2.95
C LEU A 111 -19.91 -2.89 -3.23
N ASP A 112 -20.86 -3.83 -3.10
CA ASP A 112 -20.59 -5.25 -3.31
C ASP A 112 -20.30 -5.59 -4.77
N SER A 113 -20.82 -4.82 -5.73
CA SER A 113 -20.55 -4.98 -7.16
C SER A 113 -19.27 -4.27 -7.65
N SER A 114 -18.69 -3.36 -6.87
CA SER A 114 -17.48 -2.63 -7.27
C SER A 114 -16.27 -3.55 -7.39
N GLN A 115 -15.27 -3.12 -8.16
CA GLN A 115 -14.02 -3.85 -8.34
C GLN A 115 -13.21 -3.95 -7.04
N PRO A 116 -12.40 -5.01 -6.85
CA PRO A 116 -11.61 -5.19 -5.64
C PRO A 116 -10.63 -4.03 -5.39
N GLU A 117 -10.05 -3.45 -6.44
CA GLU A 117 -9.17 -2.29 -6.36
C GLU A 117 -9.92 -1.06 -5.85
N THR A 118 -11.13 -0.81 -6.37
CA THR A 118 -12.02 0.28 -5.94
C THR A 118 -12.43 0.12 -4.48
N LYS A 119 -12.81 -1.09 -4.06
CA LYS A 119 -13.15 -1.42 -2.66
C LYS A 119 -11.98 -1.16 -1.72
N ALA A 120 -10.79 -1.62 -2.09
CA ALA A 120 -9.57 -1.40 -1.32
C ALA A 120 -9.24 0.09 -1.20
N MET A 121 -9.40 0.85 -2.29
CA MET A 121 -9.16 2.28 -2.32
C MET A 121 -10.17 3.07 -1.46
N LEU A 122 -11.47 2.77 -1.59
CA LEU A 122 -12.52 3.37 -0.75
C LEU A 122 -12.27 3.12 0.75
N LYS A 123 -11.89 1.89 1.11
CA LYS A 123 -11.52 1.55 2.48
C LYS A 123 -10.29 2.37 2.93
N TRP A 124 -9.25 2.43 2.11
CA TRP A 124 -8.03 3.14 2.46
C TRP A 124 -8.24 4.66 2.62
N ILE A 125 -9.02 5.28 1.73
CA ILE A 125 -9.43 6.69 1.81
C ILE A 125 -10.24 6.95 3.08
N HIS A 126 -11.16 6.06 3.42
CA HIS A 126 -12.05 6.26 4.58
C HIS A 126 -11.35 6.05 5.92
N GLU A 127 -10.49 5.03 6.04
CA GLU A 127 -9.87 4.65 7.30
C GLU A 127 -8.67 5.53 7.70
N ASN A 128 -8.18 6.37 6.78
CA ASN A 128 -6.98 7.17 6.98
C ASN A 128 -7.28 8.66 6.80
N PRO A 129 -6.83 9.54 7.72
CA PRO A 129 -7.07 10.98 7.65
C PRO A 129 -6.13 11.67 6.64
N PHE A 130 -6.20 11.24 5.37
CA PHE A 130 -5.50 11.90 4.27
C PHE A 130 -6.00 13.34 4.10
N VAL A 131 -5.06 14.26 3.92
CA VAL A 131 -5.32 15.70 3.80
C VAL A 131 -5.23 16.13 2.34
N LEU A 132 -4.20 15.68 1.62
CA LEU A 132 -3.94 16.02 0.23
C LEU A 132 -3.52 14.78 -0.55
N SER A 133 -3.88 14.75 -1.83
CA SER A 133 -3.57 13.64 -2.74
C SER A 133 -3.45 14.10 -4.18
N ALA A 134 -2.75 13.30 -4.99
CA ALA A 134 -3.02 13.29 -6.42
C ALA A 134 -2.98 11.88 -7.00
N ASN A 135 -3.76 11.66 -8.05
CA ASN A 135 -3.69 10.45 -8.86
C ASN A 135 -3.06 10.77 -10.23
N LEU A 136 -2.20 9.88 -10.73
CA LEU A 136 -1.32 10.13 -11.88
C LEU A 136 -1.75 9.28 -13.09
N HIS A 137 -1.96 9.95 -14.21
CA HIS A 137 -2.48 9.45 -15.48
C HIS A 137 -1.57 9.75 -16.67
N GLY A 138 -1.95 9.24 -17.84
CA GLY A 138 -1.33 9.55 -19.12
C GLY A 138 -2.33 9.57 -20.28
N GLY A 139 -1.99 10.31 -21.32
CA GLY A 139 -2.84 10.58 -22.48
C GLY A 139 -2.92 12.07 -22.78
N ALA A 140 -2.72 12.92 -21.77
CA ALA A 140 -2.59 14.36 -21.91
C ALA A 140 -1.41 14.91 -21.07
N VAL A 141 -1.25 16.24 -21.06
CA VAL A 141 -0.33 16.93 -20.14
C VAL A 141 -1.06 18.10 -19.49
N VAL A 142 -1.71 17.86 -18.36
CA VAL A 142 -2.56 18.84 -17.65
C VAL A 142 -2.79 18.41 -16.20
N ALA A 143 -2.94 19.36 -15.28
CA ALA A 143 -3.46 19.10 -13.95
C ALA A 143 -4.99 19.35 -13.92
N SER A 144 -5.77 18.27 -13.90
CA SER A 144 -7.23 18.31 -13.77
C SER A 144 -7.64 18.39 -12.30
N TYR A 145 -8.73 19.10 -12.00
CA TYR A 145 -9.23 19.26 -10.64
C TYR A 145 -10.76 19.22 -10.55
N PRO A 146 -11.32 18.95 -9.34
CA PRO A 146 -12.74 18.76 -9.14
C PRO A 146 -13.64 19.94 -9.57
N TYR A 147 -14.89 19.68 -9.93
CA TYR A 147 -15.46 18.33 -10.10
C TYR A 147 -15.19 17.74 -11.49
N ASP A 148 -15.10 16.41 -11.54
CA ASP A 148 -14.89 15.62 -12.75
C ASP A 148 -16.19 15.37 -13.54
N SER A 149 -17.34 15.49 -12.89
CA SER A 149 -18.66 15.34 -13.53
C SER A 149 -19.57 16.54 -13.29
N ASN A 150 -20.70 16.59 -13.99
CA ASN A 150 -21.72 17.62 -13.84
C ASN A 150 -23.14 17.05 -13.80
N LYS A 151 -24.06 17.78 -13.15
CA LYS A 151 -25.46 17.37 -12.94
C LYS A 151 -26.20 16.99 -14.22
N GLU A 152 -25.88 17.67 -15.32
CA GLU A 152 -26.51 17.46 -16.61
C GLU A 152 -25.87 16.31 -17.40
N HIS A 153 -24.76 15.71 -16.91
CA HIS A 153 -23.90 14.79 -17.65
C HIS A 153 -23.53 15.30 -19.05
N GLN A 154 -23.36 16.61 -19.17
CA GLN A 154 -22.94 17.24 -20.42
C GLN A 154 -21.49 16.84 -20.70
N LEU A 155 -21.26 16.20 -21.84
CA LEU A 155 -20.00 15.54 -22.17
C LEU A 155 -18.76 16.44 -22.13
N THR A 156 -18.83 17.72 -22.53
CA THR A 156 -17.69 18.64 -22.54
C THR A 156 -18.14 20.09 -22.34
N GLY A 157 -17.21 20.97 -21.96
CA GLY A 157 -17.40 22.43 -21.93
C GLY A 157 -18.26 22.95 -20.77
N ARG A 158 -18.64 22.08 -19.83
CA ARG A 158 -19.46 22.44 -18.66
C ARG A 158 -18.61 22.52 -17.40
N TYR A 159 -18.33 23.72 -16.94
CA TYR A 159 -17.57 23.92 -15.70
C TYR A 159 -18.40 23.50 -14.48
N SER A 160 -17.82 22.62 -13.64
CA SER A 160 -18.47 22.09 -12.44
C SER A 160 -17.66 22.46 -11.20
N ALA A 161 -17.97 23.61 -10.60
CA ALA A 161 -17.20 24.16 -9.49
C ALA A 161 -17.48 23.41 -8.16
N SER A 162 -16.42 23.06 -7.44
CA SER A 162 -16.53 22.62 -6.05
C SER A 162 -16.59 23.80 -5.08
N PRO A 163 -17.08 23.62 -3.83
CA PRO A 163 -17.01 24.66 -2.80
C PRO A 163 -15.60 25.21 -2.56
N ASP A 164 -14.58 24.40 -2.83
CA ASP A 164 -13.16 24.71 -2.68
C ASP A 164 -12.45 24.98 -4.03
N ASP A 165 -13.18 25.37 -5.07
CA ASP A 165 -12.67 25.59 -6.43
C ASP A 165 -11.37 26.42 -6.47
N LYS A 166 -11.34 27.55 -5.73
CA LYS A 166 -10.16 28.44 -5.71
C LYS A 166 -8.90 27.74 -5.21
N ILE A 167 -8.99 26.90 -4.18
CA ILE A 167 -7.83 26.18 -3.67
C ILE A 167 -7.46 25.02 -4.60
N PHE A 168 -8.43 24.34 -5.22
CA PHE A 168 -8.14 23.32 -6.24
C PHE A 168 -7.39 23.89 -7.45
N ARG A 169 -7.81 25.05 -7.96
CA ARG A 169 -7.10 25.77 -9.03
C ARG A 169 -5.66 26.11 -8.63
N HIS A 170 -5.45 26.55 -7.39
CA HIS A 170 -4.11 26.81 -6.86
C HIS A 170 -3.26 25.53 -6.75
N LEU A 171 -3.83 24.43 -6.25
CA LEU A 171 -3.15 23.13 -6.13
C LEU A 171 -2.74 22.59 -7.51
N ALA A 172 -3.64 22.61 -8.48
CA ALA A 172 -3.36 22.25 -9.87
C ALA A 172 -2.30 23.16 -10.49
N SER A 173 -2.42 24.49 -10.30
CA SER A 173 -1.43 25.46 -10.81
C SER A 173 -0.06 25.25 -10.20
N THR A 174 0.02 24.90 -8.92
CA THR A 174 1.28 24.61 -8.23
C THR A 174 2.02 23.46 -8.91
N TYR A 175 1.31 22.39 -9.25
CA TYR A 175 1.93 21.29 -10.00
C TYR A 175 2.30 21.72 -11.42
N ALA A 176 1.38 22.30 -12.17
CA ALA A 176 1.57 22.65 -13.58
C ALA A 176 2.70 23.66 -13.83
N THR A 177 2.87 24.63 -12.94
CA THR A 177 3.92 25.66 -13.03
C THR A 177 5.30 25.13 -12.66
N ASN A 178 5.39 24.17 -11.74
CA ASN A 178 6.65 23.52 -11.35
C ASN A 178 7.02 22.34 -12.28
N HIS A 179 6.06 21.83 -13.05
CA HIS A 179 6.32 20.88 -14.12
C HIS A 179 7.01 21.58 -15.29
N LYS A 180 8.08 20.99 -15.84
CA LYS A 180 8.91 21.66 -16.85
C LYS A 180 8.18 22.06 -18.13
N THR A 181 7.11 21.36 -18.47
CA THR A 181 6.37 21.55 -19.73
C THR A 181 4.89 21.85 -19.55
N MET A 182 4.24 21.49 -18.43
CA MET A 182 2.76 21.41 -18.37
C MET A 182 2.10 22.78 -18.47
N SER A 183 2.67 23.80 -17.83
CA SER A 183 2.22 25.19 -17.93
C SER A 183 2.55 25.87 -19.26
N LYS A 184 3.30 25.23 -20.16
CA LYS A 184 3.77 25.81 -21.42
C LYS A 184 2.98 25.25 -22.61
N ASN A 185 2.39 26.11 -23.43
CA ASN A 185 1.86 25.78 -24.78
C ASN A 185 0.77 24.67 -24.84
N ILE A 186 0.41 24.31 -26.09
CA ILE A 186 -0.43 23.18 -26.48
C ILE A 186 0.38 21.88 -26.34
N HIS A 187 -0.18 20.89 -25.65
CA HIS A 187 0.34 19.52 -25.59
C HIS A 187 -0.67 18.56 -26.17
N CYS A 188 -0.22 17.54 -26.90
CA CYS A 188 -1.10 16.46 -27.37
C CYS A 188 -2.31 16.93 -28.22
N TYR A 189 -2.17 18.08 -28.91
CA TYR A 189 -3.24 18.81 -29.62
C TYR A 189 -4.28 19.52 -28.72
N ASP A 190 -4.14 19.44 -27.40
CA ASP A 190 -4.99 20.12 -26.42
C ASP A 190 -4.41 21.47 -25.96
N HIS A 191 -5.29 22.44 -25.70
CA HIS A 191 -4.93 23.74 -25.17
C HIS A 191 -5.54 23.98 -23.78
N PHE A 192 -4.74 23.79 -22.74
CA PHE A 192 -5.11 24.07 -21.36
C PHE A 192 -4.42 25.34 -20.86
N GLN A 193 -5.20 26.40 -20.63
CA GLN A 193 -4.66 27.67 -20.16
C GLN A 193 -3.96 27.49 -18.80
N GLY A 194 -2.66 27.77 -18.74
CA GLY A 194 -1.84 27.57 -17.54
C GLY A 194 -1.54 26.11 -17.19
N GLY A 195 -1.89 25.16 -18.06
CA GLY A 195 -1.67 23.73 -17.84
C GLY A 195 -2.62 23.09 -16.83
N ILE A 196 -3.79 23.71 -16.59
CA ILE A 196 -4.81 23.20 -15.65
C ILE A 196 -6.18 23.13 -16.31
N THR A 197 -7.07 22.27 -15.82
CA THR A 197 -8.48 22.22 -16.23
C THR A 197 -9.40 21.77 -15.11
N ASN A 198 -10.63 22.27 -15.09
CA ASN A 198 -11.69 21.60 -14.34
C ASN A 198 -12.04 20.30 -15.08
N GLY A 199 -12.25 19.20 -14.36
CA GLY A 199 -12.47 17.88 -14.97
C GLY A 199 -13.69 17.86 -15.88
N ALA A 200 -14.87 18.22 -15.37
CA ALA A 200 -16.11 18.27 -16.14
C ALA A 200 -16.06 19.25 -17.32
N TYR A 201 -15.32 20.35 -17.18
CA TYR A 201 -15.12 21.30 -18.28
C TYR A 201 -14.34 20.68 -19.44
N TRP A 202 -13.34 19.85 -19.14
CA TRP A 202 -12.60 19.11 -20.16
C TRP A 202 -13.52 18.03 -20.77
N TYR A 203 -13.98 17.08 -19.95
CA TYR A 203 -15.04 16.15 -20.31
C TYR A 203 -15.67 15.49 -19.06
N ASP A 204 -16.94 15.09 -19.15
CA ASP A 204 -17.69 14.48 -18.03
C ASP A 204 -17.14 13.09 -17.67
N VAL A 205 -16.76 12.93 -16.40
CA VAL A 205 -16.19 11.71 -15.83
C VAL A 205 -16.95 11.30 -14.56
N PRO A 206 -18.12 10.66 -14.70
CA PRO A 206 -18.84 10.14 -13.55
C PRO A 206 -18.12 8.93 -12.96
N GLY A 207 -18.09 8.85 -11.63
CA GLY A 207 -17.55 7.71 -10.88
C GLY A 207 -16.02 7.68 -10.83
N GLY A 208 -15.40 8.86 -10.90
CA GLY A 208 -13.96 9.03 -10.74
C GLY A 208 -13.47 8.99 -9.30
N MET A 209 -12.22 8.56 -9.10
CA MET A 209 -11.58 8.50 -7.79
C MET A 209 -11.33 9.89 -7.18
N GLN A 210 -11.06 10.89 -8.02
CA GLN A 210 -10.73 12.25 -7.60
C GLN A 210 -11.86 12.86 -6.76
N ASP A 211 -13.08 12.84 -7.28
CA ASP A 211 -14.23 13.48 -6.63
C ASP A 211 -14.62 12.72 -5.35
N VAL A 212 -14.55 11.38 -5.34
CA VAL A 212 -14.93 10.61 -4.15
C VAL A 212 -14.07 10.95 -2.93
N ASN A 213 -12.77 11.20 -3.12
CA ASN A 213 -11.87 11.62 -2.04
C ASN A 213 -12.42 12.85 -1.30
N TYR A 214 -12.82 13.86 -2.05
CA TYR A 214 -13.35 15.11 -1.53
C TYR A 214 -14.75 14.95 -0.92
N LEU A 215 -15.54 13.99 -1.40
CA LEU A 215 -16.93 13.81 -0.99
C LEU A 215 -17.08 12.96 0.29
N ILE A 216 -16.20 11.98 0.52
CA ILE A 216 -16.34 11.00 1.62
C ILE A 216 -15.25 11.11 2.69
N SER A 217 -14.24 11.95 2.49
CA SER A 217 -13.12 12.12 3.41
C SER A 217 -12.72 13.60 3.51
N ASN A 218 -11.65 13.89 4.27
CA ASN A 218 -11.05 15.23 4.33
C ASN A 218 -10.02 15.48 3.20
N CYS A 219 -9.82 14.50 2.31
CA CYS A 219 -8.72 14.50 1.35
C CYS A 219 -9.05 15.30 0.08
N PHE A 220 -8.21 16.27 -0.24
CA PHE A 220 -8.28 17.02 -1.48
C PHE A 220 -7.44 16.28 -2.52
N GLU A 221 -8.07 15.75 -3.57
CA GLU A 221 -7.36 15.05 -4.65
C GLU A 221 -7.46 15.82 -5.97
N ILE A 222 -6.36 15.84 -6.73
CA ILE A 222 -6.35 16.26 -8.14
C ILE A 222 -5.84 15.13 -9.05
N THR A 223 -6.10 15.24 -10.34
CA THR A 223 -5.68 14.28 -11.36
C THR A 223 -4.57 14.88 -12.21
N LEU A 224 -3.45 14.17 -12.35
CA LEU A 224 -2.25 14.66 -13.02
C LEU A 224 -1.98 13.84 -14.28
N GLU A 225 -2.25 14.42 -15.44
CA GLU A 225 -1.91 13.85 -16.74
C GLU A 225 -0.46 14.21 -17.09
N LEU A 226 0.43 13.22 -17.16
CA LEU A 226 1.88 13.48 -17.17
C LEU A 226 2.51 13.50 -18.56
N SER A 227 1.92 12.79 -19.50
CA SER A 227 2.52 12.53 -20.82
C SER A 227 1.46 12.22 -21.86
N CYS A 228 1.63 12.77 -23.09
CA CYS A 228 0.76 12.42 -24.22
C CYS A 228 0.81 10.91 -24.54
N CYS A 229 2.01 10.33 -24.49
CA CYS A 229 2.18 8.90 -24.68
C CYS A 229 1.83 8.18 -23.37
N LYS A 230 0.84 7.29 -23.39
CA LYS A 230 0.40 6.53 -22.21
C LYS A 230 1.49 5.59 -21.69
N TYR A 231 2.12 4.81 -22.59
CA TYR A 231 3.22 3.91 -22.27
C TYR A 231 4.45 4.20 -23.15
N PRO A 232 5.25 5.24 -22.84
CA PRO A 232 6.45 5.57 -23.61
C PRO A 232 7.56 4.52 -23.41
N PRO A 233 8.53 4.45 -24.34
CA PRO A 233 9.68 3.57 -24.18
C PRO A 233 10.56 4.00 -23.00
N ARG A 234 11.25 3.03 -22.39
CA ARG A 234 12.11 3.20 -21.21
C ARG A 234 13.13 4.34 -21.32
N SER A 235 13.58 4.65 -22.54
CA SER A 235 14.52 5.74 -22.82
C SER A 235 13.96 7.12 -22.45
N GLN A 236 12.64 7.29 -22.41
CA GLN A 236 11.98 8.55 -22.04
C GLN A 236 11.78 8.70 -20.53
N LEU A 237 11.86 7.62 -19.74
CA LEU A 237 11.55 7.66 -18.30
C LEU A 237 12.44 8.65 -17.53
N ARG A 238 13.72 8.75 -17.90
CA ARG A 238 14.63 9.73 -17.29
C ARG A 238 14.13 11.16 -17.55
N LYS A 239 13.69 11.46 -18.76
CA LYS A 239 13.13 12.79 -19.10
C LYS A 239 11.89 13.07 -18.27
N GLU A 240 10.96 12.10 -18.17
CA GLU A 240 9.73 12.30 -17.41
C GLU A 240 9.97 12.49 -15.91
N TRP A 241 10.94 11.78 -15.31
CA TRP A 241 11.38 12.06 -13.95
C TRP A 241 11.85 13.52 -13.79
N HIS A 242 12.70 14.00 -14.70
CA HIS A 242 13.22 15.37 -14.61
C HIS A 242 12.16 16.44 -14.88
N ASN A 243 11.10 16.11 -15.61
CA ASN A 243 9.96 17.01 -15.82
C ASN A 243 9.11 17.15 -14.56
N ASN A 244 8.94 16.05 -13.81
CA ASN A 244 7.99 15.95 -12.70
C ASN A 244 8.59 16.14 -11.32
N LYS A 245 9.88 15.86 -11.11
CA LYS A 245 10.51 15.82 -9.77
C LYS A 245 10.19 17.06 -8.91
N GLU A 246 10.38 18.26 -9.46
CA GLU A 246 10.13 19.49 -8.71
C GLU A 246 8.63 19.67 -8.41
N ALA A 247 7.76 19.42 -9.40
CA ALA A 247 6.32 19.50 -9.23
C ALA A 247 5.79 18.56 -8.14
N LEU A 248 6.31 17.32 -8.09
CA LEU A 248 5.91 16.33 -7.09
C LEU A 248 6.26 16.79 -5.67
N LEU A 249 7.49 17.26 -5.45
CA LEU A 249 7.93 17.73 -4.13
C LEU A 249 7.14 18.96 -3.69
N THR A 250 7.02 19.95 -4.58
CA THR A 250 6.30 21.20 -4.29
C THR A 250 4.80 20.98 -4.05
N TYR A 251 4.23 19.96 -4.67
CA TYR A 251 2.84 19.58 -4.44
C TYR A 251 2.63 18.91 -3.08
N ILE A 252 3.51 17.99 -2.66
CA ILE A 252 3.45 17.39 -1.30
C ILE A 252 3.52 18.51 -0.25
N GLU A 253 4.38 19.51 -0.45
CA GLU A 253 4.53 20.66 0.45
C GLU A 253 3.23 21.45 0.65
N GLN A 254 2.30 21.43 -0.32
CA GLN A 254 0.99 22.10 -0.18
C GLN A 254 0.13 21.51 0.94
N VAL A 255 0.42 20.29 1.42
CA VAL A 255 -0.31 19.70 2.56
C VAL A 255 -0.13 20.51 3.86
N HIS A 256 0.90 21.36 3.93
CA HIS A 256 1.23 22.15 5.11
C HIS A 256 0.62 23.55 5.13
N ARG A 257 -0.24 23.92 4.19
CA ARG A 257 -0.83 25.28 4.10
C ARG A 257 -2.22 25.36 4.75
N GLY A 258 -2.72 26.58 4.94
CA GLY A 258 -4.06 26.82 5.46
C GLY A 258 -4.08 26.91 6.99
N ILE A 259 -4.94 26.11 7.62
CA ILE A 259 -5.02 26.00 9.08
C ILE A 259 -4.86 24.54 9.51
N LYS A 260 -4.24 24.32 10.66
CA LYS A 260 -4.18 23.00 11.31
C LYS A 260 -4.27 23.16 12.80
N GLY A 261 -4.61 22.11 13.53
CA GLY A 261 -4.84 22.30 14.95
C GLY A 261 -5.42 21.10 15.66
N PHE A 262 -5.89 21.36 16.88
CA PHE A 262 -6.56 20.37 17.71
C PHE A 262 -7.90 20.89 18.21
N VAL A 263 -8.90 20.00 18.26
CA VAL A 263 -10.13 20.19 19.02
C VAL A 263 -10.06 19.29 20.24
N LYS A 264 -10.12 19.89 21.43
CA LYS A 264 -9.97 19.23 22.72
C LYS A 264 -11.17 19.54 23.61
N ASN A 265 -11.41 18.69 24.59
CA ASN A 265 -12.31 19.01 25.69
C ASN A 265 -11.57 19.82 26.78
N LYS A 266 -12.30 20.25 27.83
CA LYS A 266 -11.73 20.99 28.96
C LYS A 266 -10.61 20.27 29.73
N HIS A 267 -10.47 18.96 29.56
CA HIS A 267 -9.43 18.14 30.19
C HIS A 267 -8.20 17.94 29.28
N GLY A 268 -8.17 18.60 28.11
CA GLY A 268 -7.06 18.49 27.15
C GLY A 268 -7.11 17.24 26.26
N VAL A 269 -8.14 16.40 26.38
CA VAL A 269 -8.29 15.20 25.54
C VAL A 269 -8.88 15.59 24.19
N GLY A 270 -8.25 15.11 23.11
CA GLY A 270 -8.71 15.33 21.74
C GLY A 270 -10.11 14.76 21.47
N ILE A 271 -10.93 15.50 20.74
CA ILE A 271 -12.28 15.09 20.35
C ILE A 271 -12.23 14.56 18.92
N HIS A 272 -12.37 13.26 18.74
CA HIS A 272 -12.47 12.59 17.44
C HIS A 272 -13.80 12.92 16.74
N GLY A 273 -13.76 13.18 15.42
CA GLY A 273 -14.95 13.45 14.62
C GLY A 273 -15.62 14.80 14.91
N ALA A 274 -14.92 15.73 15.58
CA ALA A 274 -15.35 17.12 15.64
C ALA A 274 -15.24 17.73 14.24
N VAL A 275 -16.18 18.60 13.90
CA VAL A 275 -16.27 19.22 12.60
C VAL A 275 -15.69 20.63 12.65
N ILE A 276 -14.90 20.97 11.65
CA ILE A 276 -14.34 22.29 11.40
C ILE A 276 -15.05 22.89 10.20
N HIS A 277 -15.79 23.96 10.44
CA HIS A 277 -16.50 24.74 9.43
C HIS A 277 -15.81 26.07 9.19
N VAL A 278 -15.61 26.42 7.93
CA VAL A 278 -15.09 27.72 7.50
C VAL A 278 -16.23 28.51 6.87
N GLN A 279 -16.54 29.67 7.43
CA GLN A 279 -17.65 30.49 6.95
C GLN A 279 -17.47 30.82 5.45
N GLY A 280 -18.51 30.57 4.66
CA GLY A 280 -18.52 30.79 3.21
C GLY A 280 -18.02 29.62 2.37
N LEU A 281 -17.51 28.53 2.98
CA LEU A 281 -17.14 27.31 2.28
C LEU A 281 -18.12 26.19 2.65
N ASN A 282 -18.88 25.70 1.67
CA ASN A 282 -19.85 24.62 1.86
C ASN A 282 -19.20 23.22 1.79
N HIS A 283 -18.07 23.06 2.48
CA HIS A 283 -17.39 21.78 2.63
C HIS A 283 -16.61 21.81 3.95
N ASN A 284 -16.98 20.92 4.87
CA ASN A 284 -16.36 20.84 6.19
C ASN A 284 -15.27 19.79 6.23
N VAL A 285 -14.36 19.89 7.20
CA VAL A 285 -13.43 18.80 7.53
C VAL A 285 -13.67 18.30 8.96
N THR A 286 -13.17 17.11 9.26
CA THR A 286 -13.32 16.48 10.57
C THR A 286 -11.98 16.22 11.25
N THR A 287 -11.99 16.16 12.57
CA THR A 287 -10.80 15.79 13.36
C THR A 287 -10.56 14.29 13.36
N SER A 288 -9.28 13.92 13.39
CA SER A 288 -8.84 12.53 13.52
C SER A 288 -8.82 12.06 14.98
N SER A 289 -8.32 10.84 15.26
CA SER A 289 -8.42 10.16 16.56
C SER A 289 -7.86 10.97 17.74
N HIS A 290 -6.87 11.83 17.52
CA HIS A 290 -6.26 12.67 18.55
C HIS A 290 -6.87 14.08 18.62
N GLY A 291 -7.98 14.31 17.92
CA GLY A 291 -8.61 15.62 17.81
C GLY A 291 -7.89 16.58 16.86
N ASP A 292 -6.85 16.14 16.16
CA ASP A 292 -6.11 16.90 15.16
C ASP A 292 -6.87 17.05 13.84
N PHE A 293 -6.75 18.21 13.22
CA PHE A 293 -7.33 18.51 11.92
C PHE A 293 -6.38 19.33 11.04
N TRP A 294 -6.66 19.29 9.74
CA TRP A 294 -6.02 20.13 8.71
C TRP A 294 -7.09 20.62 7.76
N ARG A 295 -7.03 21.91 7.41
CA ARG A 295 -7.90 22.52 6.42
C ARG A 295 -7.07 23.41 5.51
N ILE A 296 -6.89 22.95 4.27
CA ILE A 296 -6.12 23.65 3.24
C ILE A 296 -6.92 24.89 2.81
N LEU A 297 -6.33 26.08 2.94
CA LEU A 297 -6.97 27.36 2.62
C LEU A 297 -5.97 28.30 1.96
N LEU A 298 -6.42 29.11 1.01
CA LEU A 298 -5.61 30.18 0.43
C LEU A 298 -5.29 31.27 1.48
N PRO A 299 -4.30 32.15 1.23
CA PRO A 299 -4.05 33.27 2.12
C PRO A 299 -5.28 34.16 2.21
N GLY A 300 -5.62 34.60 3.42
CA GLY A 300 -6.83 35.35 3.68
C GLY A 300 -7.21 35.39 5.16
N ILE A 301 -8.33 36.06 5.45
CA ILE A 301 -8.89 36.15 6.80
C ILE A 301 -10.18 35.34 6.83
N TYR A 302 -10.29 34.44 7.80
CA TYR A 302 -11.39 33.49 7.90
C TYR A 302 -12.07 33.54 9.27
N THR A 303 -13.36 33.18 9.29
CA THR A 303 -14.08 32.83 10.50
C THR A 303 -14.25 31.31 10.54
N VAL A 304 -13.73 30.67 11.57
CA VAL A 304 -13.66 29.21 11.69
C VAL A 304 -14.43 28.77 12.92
N THR A 305 -15.34 27.81 12.76
CA THR A 305 -16.14 27.26 13.86
C THR A 305 -15.84 25.78 14.03
N ALA A 306 -15.52 25.37 15.24
CA ALA A 306 -15.43 23.97 15.63
C ALA A 306 -16.68 23.56 16.41
N PHE A 307 -17.24 22.40 16.08
CA PHE A 307 -18.36 21.82 16.83
C PHE A 307 -18.24 20.30 16.92
N ALA A 308 -18.79 19.73 17.97
CA ALA A 308 -18.81 18.30 18.21
C ALA A 308 -20.10 17.91 18.94
N SER A 309 -20.60 16.69 18.70
CA SER A 309 -21.80 16.20 19.39
C SER A 309 -21.62 16.25 20.91
N GLY A 310 -22.64 16.73 21.63
CA GLY A 310 -22.60 16.89 23.09
C GLY A 310 -21.74 18.05 23.61
N HIS A 311 -21.25 18.93 22.72
CA HIS A 311 -20.42 20.07 23.08
C HIS A 311 -21.00 21.39 22.53
N ARG A 312 -20.71 22.51 23.20
CA ARG A 312 -20.99 23.86 22.68
C ARG A 312 -19.98 24.18 21.58
N CYS A 313 -20.46 24.70 20.45
CA CYS A 313 -19.59 25.14 19.37
C CYS A 313 -18.72 26.33 19.80
N LYS A 314 -17.54 26.45 19.20
CA LYS A 314 -16.61 27.56 19.43
C LYS A 314 -16.20 28.16 18.09
N THR A 315 -16.36 29.47 17.96
CA THR A 315 -16.02 30.23 16.75
C THR A 315 -14.81 31.12 17.02
N LEU A 316 -13.84 31.09 16.12
CA LEU A 316 -12.71 32.01 16.06
C LEU A 316 -12.89 32.90 14.83
N SER A 317 -13.04 34.20 15.05
CA SER A 317 -13.09 35.21 13.99
C SER A 317 -11.70 35.76 13.72
N ASN A 318 -11.49 36.35 12.54
CA ASN A 318 -10.24 37.00 12.14
C ASN A 318 -9.02 36.06 12.13
N VAL A 319 -9.20 34.79 11.80
CA VAL A 319 -8.09 33.84 11.62
C VAL A 319 -7.32 34.20 10.35
N SER A 320 -6.09 34.69 10.52
CA SER A 320 -5.20 35.02 9.41
C SER A 320 -4.47 33.77 8.90
N VAL A 321 -4.56 33.52 7.59
CA VAL A 321 -3.85 32.46 6.87
C VAL A 321 -2.83 33.11 5.95
N GLY A 322 -1.57 32.72 6.10
CA GLY A 322 -0.46 33.19 5.25
C GLY A 322 -0.23 32.30 4.01
N SER A 323 0.81 32.64 3.24
CA SER A 323 1.28 31.84 2.10
C SER A 323 2.24 30.70 2.49
N ALA A 324 2.73 30.69 3.73
CA ALA A 324 3.72 29.74 4.25
C ALA A 324 3.05 28.59 5.04
N GLU A 325 3.62 28.24 6.20
CA GLU A 325 3.07 27.18 7.07
C GLU A 325 1.66 27.48 7.57
N ALA A 326 0.89 26.42 7.78
CA ALA A 326 -0.48 26.49 8.26
C ALA A 326 -0.57 27.14 9.63
N THR A 327 -1.51 28.09 9.77
CA THR A 327 -1.83 28.73 11.04
C THR A 327 -2.34 27.69 12.02
N LYS A 328 -1.67 27.57 13.18
CA LYS A 328 -2.03 26.62 14.23
C LYS A 328 -3.21 27.17 15.04
N LEU A 329 -4.27 26.37 15.19
CA LEU A 329 -5.45 26.71 15.96
C LEU A 329 -5.71 25.66 17.05
N GLU A 330 -6.25 26.09 18.19
CA GLU A 330 -6.72 25.18 19.22
C GLU A 330 -8.15 25.55 19.65
N PHE A 331 -9.04 24.57 19.59
CA PHE A 331 -10.41 24.70 20.05
C PHE A 331 -10.59 23.85 21.30
N VAL A 332 -10.94 24.49 22.41
CA VAL A 332 -11.39 23.81 23.62
C VAL A 332 -12.90 23.92 23.69
N LEU A 333 -13.60 22.79 23.57
CA LEU A 333 -15.06 22.73 23.60
C LEU A 333 -15.57 22.29 24.98
N GLU A 334 -16.60 22.99 25.46
CA GLU A 334 -17.27 22.68 26.72
C GLU A 334 -18.47 21.76 26.47
N ARG A 335 -18.82 20.91 27.45
CA ARG A 335 -20.06 20.13 27.38
C ARG A 335 -21.27 21.06 27.39
N GLY A 336 -22.31 20.73 26.62
CA GLY A 336 -23.57 21.47 26.64
C GLY A 336 -24.72 20.63 26.11
N ASP A 337 -25.92 20.88 26.64
CA ASP A 337 -27.11 20.03 26.44
C ASP A 337 -27.84 20.24 25.10
N ASN A 338 -27.47 21.23 24.29
CA ASN A 338 -28.36 21.77 23.24
C ASN A 338 -28.00 21.47 21.77
N GLN A 339 -27.19 20.46 21.45
CA GLN A 339 -26.93 20.14 20.03
C GLN A 339 -26.85 18.64 19.73
N ARG A 340 -27.91 17.88 20.09
CA ARG A 340 -28.09 16.51 19.56
C ARG A 340 -28.31 16.47 18.04
N ASP A 341 -28.71 17.60 17.42
CA ASP A 341 -29.04 17.66 15.98
C ASP A 341 -28.06 18.44 15.09
N ALA A 342 -27.14 19.24 15.62
CA ALA A 342 -26.21 20.00 14.78
C ALA A 342 -25.23 19.09 14.02
N SER A 343 -24.75 18.00 14.63
CA SER A 343 -23.85 17.06 13.95
C SER A 343 -24.50 16.38 12.73
N ARG A 344 -25.82 16.17 12.74
CA ARG A 344 -26.57 15.61 11.60
C ARG A 344 -26.75 16.62 10.45
N LEU A 345 -26.85 17.90 10.75
CA LEU A 345 -26.99 18.97 9.75
C LEU A 345 -25.70 19.19 8.93
N PHE A 346 -24.55 18.78 9.45
CA PHE A 346 -23.24 19.08 8.87
C PHE A 346 -22.38 17.85 8.52
N THR A 347 -22.86 16.64 8.78
CA THR A 347 -22.23 15.39 8.33
C THR A 347 -23.11 14.78 7.25
N ARG A 348 -22.54 14.51 6.07
CA ARG A 348 -23.23 13.76 5.03
C ARG A 348 -23.41 12.33 5.52
N ASP A 349 -24.66 11.90 5.65
CA ASP A 349 -24.98 10.49 5.89
C ASP A 349 -24.70 9.71 4.60
N ILE A 350 -23.81 8.73 4.64
CA ILE A 350 -23.46 7.88 3.49
C ILE A 350 -23.94 6.45 3.79
N PRO A 351 -25.17 6.06 3.35
CA PRO A 351 -25.82 4.85 3.80
C PRO A 351 -25.06 3.56 3.45
N TRP A 352 -24.44 3.49 2.27
CA TRP A 352 -23.65 2.32 1.83
C TRP A 352 -22.33 2.18 2.59
N LEU A 353 -21.77 3.28 3.08
CA LEU A 353 -20.57 3.28 3.94
C LEU A 353 -20.91 2.82 5.37
N ARG A 354 -22.14 3.09 5.83
CA ARG A 354 -22.69 2.56 7.09
C ARG A 354 -23.08 1.08 7.02
N LYS A 355 -23.61 0.62 5.88
CA LYS A 355 -24.23 -0.72 5.76
C LYS A 355 -23.24 -1.88 5.89
N ARG A 356 -21.95 -1.61 5.73
CA ARG A 356 -20.85 -2.51 6.11
C ARG A 356 -19.66 -1.66 6.51
N THR A 357 -19.66 -1.13 7.73
CA THR A 357 -18.38 -1.00 8.43
C THR A 357 -17.80 -2.40 8.44
N PHE A 358 -16.79 -2.62 7.59
CA PHE A 358 -15.94 -3.80 7.56
C PHE A 358 -15.85 -4.36 8.97
N LEU A 359 -16.27 -5.63 9.14
CA LEU A 359 -16.39 -6.34 10.41
C LEU A 359 -15.42 -5.75 11.42
N THR A 360 -16.03 -5.10 12.40
CA THR A 360 -15.40 -4.12 13.27
C THR A 360 -14.11 -4.67 13.89
N LYS A 361 -13.08 -3.82 13.95
CA LYS A 361 -11.93 -3.87 14.88
C LYS A 361 -12.29 -4.15 16.37
N ARG A 362 -13.57 -4.33 16.71
CA ARG A 362 -14.09 -4.49 18.07
C ARG A 362 -13.94 -5.89 18.66
N ASP A 363 -13.50 -6.88 17.89
CA ASP A 363 -13.18 -8.23 18.40
C ASP A 363 -11.67 -8.54 18.50
N LEU A 364 -10.79 -7.58 18.17
CA LEU A 364 -9.34 -7.70 18.42
C LEU A 364 -8.83 -6.77 19.54
N SER A 365 -9.65 -5.81 20.00
CA SER A 365 -9.27 -4.97 21.14
C SER A 365 -9.51 -5.66 22.49
N SER A 366 -10.27 -6.75 22.54
CA SER A 366 -10.48 -7.55 23.75
C SER A 366 -9.38 -8.59 23.98
N SER A 367 -8.56 -8.90 22.97
CA SER A 367 -7.43 -9.84 23.06
C SER A 367 -6.06 -9.14 23.20
N LEU A 368 -6.01 -7.81 23.12
CA LEU A 368 -4.78 -7.02 23.36
C LEU A 368 -4.65 -6.50 24.79
N GLN A 369 -5.63 -6.77 25.67
CA GLN A 369 -5.58 -6.38 27.08
C GLN A 369 -5.01 -7.46 28.02
N ALA A 370 -4.32 -8.45 27.48
CA ALA A 370 -3.57 -9.43 28.27
C ALA A 370 -2.21 -9.81 27.65
N LEU A 371 -1.54 -8.89 26.95
CA LEU A 371 -0.11 -9.05 26.72
C LEU A 371 0.62 -8.64 27.99
N ASP A 372 1.04 -9.64 28.75
CA ASP A 372 2.01 -9.52 29.82
C ASP A 372 3.18 -8.66 29.34
N PRO A 373 3.52 -7.54 30.02
CA PRO A 373 4.64 -6.68 29.65
C PRO A 373 6.01 -7.34 29.74
N ASN A 374 6.10 -8.63 30.09
CA ASN A 374 7.35 -9.38 30.21
C ASN A 374 7.70 -10.29 29.02
N VAL A 375 7.08 -10.14 27.85
CA VAL A 375 7.57 -10.85 26.64
C VAL A 375 8.86 -10.16 26.13
N PRO A 376 10.03 -10.79 26.19
CA PRO A 376 11.35 -10.20 26.01
C PRO A 376 11.75 -10.12 24.53
N PHE A 377 10.89 -9.54 23.69
CA PHE A 377 11.28 -9.15 22.33
C PHE A 377 12.32 -8.01 22.30
N THR A 378 12.81 -7.55 23.46
CA THR A 378 13.87 -6.56 23.62
C THR A 378 15.22 -7.01 23.06
N SER A 379 15.41 -8.32 22.84
CA SER A 379 16.62 -8.87 22.21
C SER A 379 16.59 -8.81 20.68
N ILE A 380 15.44 -8.55 20.05
CA ILE A 380 15.34 -8.32 18.60
C ILE A 380 15.76 -6.87 18.32
N PRO A 381 16.85 -6.65 17.58
CA PRO A 381 17.34 -5.31 17.35
C PRO A 381 16.39 -4.51 16.46
N THR A 382 15.94 -3.36 16.96
CA THR A 382 15.08 -2.41 16.25
C THR A 382 15.87 -1.34 15.48
N THR A 383 17.20 -1.40 15.52
CA THR A 383 18.10 -0.46 14.83
C THR A 383 18.88 -1.15 13.73
N SER A 384 19.19 -0.42 12.65
CA SER A 384 20.02 -0.93 11.54
C SER A 384 21.38 -1.47 12.01
N LYS A 385 22.00 -0.84 13.02
CA LYS A 385 23.24 -1.31 13.64
C LYS A 385 23.07 -2.65 14.36
N GLY A 386 21.98 -2.81 15.11
CA GLY A 386 21.66 -4.06 15.77
C GLY A 386 21.33 -5.19 14.78
N PHE A 387 20.64 -4.88 13.68
CA PHE A 387 20.40 -5.86 12.61
C PHE A 387 21.69 -6.29 11.92
N THR A 388 22.60 -5.33 11.68
CA THR A 388 23.95 -5.62 11.14
C THR A 388 24.72 -6.55 12.08
N GLN A 389 24.62 -6.35 13.40
CA GLN A 389 25.25 -7.23 14.38
C GLN A 389 24.69 -8.66 14.31
N VAL A 390 23.37 -8.83 14.26
CA VAL A 390 22.73 -10.15 14.09
C VAL A 390 23.19 -10.86 12.82
N VAL A 391 23.31 -10.12 11.71
CA VAL A 391 23.81 -10.67 10.43
C VAL A 391 25.28 -11.10 10.54
N ASN A 392 26.10 -10.37 11.30
CA ASN A 392 27.50 -10.73 11.52
C ASN A 392 27.65 -11.95 12.43
N ASP A 393 26.79 -12.10 13.43
CA ASP A 393 26.79 -13.20 14.39
C ASP A 393 26.18 -14.49 13.80
N TRP A 394 25.46 -14.38 12.69
CA TRP A 394 24.80 -15.50 12.00
C TRP A 394 25.78 -16.54 11.47
N GLU A 395 25.76 -17.76 12.02
CA GLU A 395 26.44 -18.89 11.41
C GLU A 395 25.84 -19.18 10.04
N LYS A 396 26.62 -18.94 8.98
CA LYS A 396 26.19 -19.13 7.60
C LYS A 396 25.93 -20.61 7.33
N PRO A 397 24.82 -20.93 6.62
CA PRO A 397 24.58 -22.29 6.14
C PRO A 397 25.78 -22.80 5.32
N ARG A 398 26.23 -24.01 5.63
CA ARG A 398 27.54 -24.50 5.18
C ARG A 398 27.52 -25.10 3.77
N ILE A 399 26.34 -25.44 3.24
CA ILE A 399 26.21 -26.16 1.96
C ILE A 399 25.05 -25.59 1.15
N PHE A 400 25.36 -25.04 -0.02
CA PHE A 400 24.37 -24.70 -1.03
C PHE A 400 24.32 -25.83 -2.04
N LYS A 401 23.26 -26.63 -2.01
CA LYS A 401 22.97 -27.68 -2.99
C LYS A 401 21.47 -27.78 -3.20
N ASN A 402 21.05 -28.24 -4.37
CA ASN A 402 19.64 -28.60 -4.59
C ASN A 402 19.38 -29.99 -4.00
N HIS A 403 18.27 -30.15 -3.26
CA HIS A 403 17.87 -31.41 -2.65
C HIS A 403 16.75 -32.04 -3.48
N ASN A 404 16.95 -33.26 -4.00
CA ASN A 404 15.82 -34.09 -4.43
C ASN A 404 14.92 -34.44 -3.22
N TYR A 405 13.79 -35.07 -3.47
CA TYR A 405 12.81 -35.41 -2.44
C TYR A 405 13.41 -36.26 -1.30
N ASN A 406 14.25 -37.24 -1.63
CA ASN A 406 14.89 -38.11 -0.65
C ASN A 406 15.93 -37.35 0.17
N ASP A 407 16.73 -36.51 -0.49
CA ASP A 407 17.75 -35.67 0.17
C ASP A 407 17.08 -34.64 1.10
N LEU A 408 15.98 -34.04 0.67
CA LEU A 408 15.19 -33.10 1.48
C LEU A 408 14.59 -33.81 2.70
N THR A 409 14.00 -34.98 2.49
CA THR A 409 13.43 -35.80 3.57
C THR A 409 14.50 -36.16 4.58
N THR A 410 15.67 -36.62 4.09
CA THR A 410 16.82 -36.97 4.94
C THR A 410 17.32 -35.75 5.71
N PHE A 411 17.40 -34.59 5.08
CA PHE A 411 17.81 -33.34 5.70
C PHE A 411 16.86 -32.97 6.85
N LEU A 412 15.55 -32.97 6.62
CA LEU A 412 14.57 -32.60 7.65
C LEU A 412 14.57 -33.59 8.82
N HIS A 413 14.67 -34.90 8.55
CA HIS A 413 14.82 -35.89 9.61
C HIS A 413 16.12 -35.70 10.41
N THR A 414 17.20 -35.30 9.74
CA THR A 414 18.49 -35.04 10.38
C THR A 414 18.40 -33.83 11.30
N ILE A 415 17.84 -32.70 10.83
CA ILE A 415 17.62 -31.52 11.67
C ILE A 415 16.75 -31.87 12.88
N ALA A 416 15.62 -32.54 12.66
CA ALA A 416 14.71 -32.93 13.74
C ALA A 416 15.36 -33.83 14.79
N LYS A 417 16.31 -34.68 14.37
CA LYS A 417 17.08 -35.55 15.26
C LYS A 417 18.19 -34.80 16.00
N LEU A 418 18.81 -33.80 15.37
CA LEU A 418 19.88 -33.01 15.97
C LEU A 418 19.35 -31.97 16.97
N TYR A 419 18.16 -31.42 16.72
CA TYR A 419 17.55 -30.36 17.52
C TYR A 419 16.16 -30.76 18.07
N PRO A 420 16.01 -31.92 18.74
CA PRO A 420 14.70 -32.46 19.10
C PRO A 420 13.96 -31.60 20.14
N ASN A 421 14.68 -30.81 20.94
CA ASN A 421 14.09 -29.95 21.96
C ASN A 421 13.37 -28.74 21.36
N ILE A 422 13.75 -28.35 20.14
CA ILE A 422 13.16 -27.17 19.49
C ILE A 422 12.50 -27.47 18.15
N THR A 423 12.46 -28.74 17.73
CA THR A 423 11.88 -29.09 16.43
C THR A 423 10.96 -30.30 16.50
N ARG A 424 9.95 -30.28 15.64
CA ARG A 424 9.08 -31.44 15.39
C ARG A 424 8.82 -31.56 13.89
N LEU A 425 9.21 -32.70 13.31
CA LEU A 425 8.92 -33.01 11.92
C LEU A 425 7.61 -33.81 11.82
N TYR A 426 6.72 -33.38 10.92
CA TYR A 426 5.49 -34.09 10.62
C TYR A 426 5.10 -33.91 9.15
N SER A 427 4.21 -34.78 8.68
CA SER A 427 3.62 -34.69 7.34
C SER A 427 2.20 -34.15 7.43
N VAL A 428 1.83 -33.21 6.56
CA VAL A 428 0.45 -32.68 6.49
C VAL A 428 -0.45 -33.48 5.54
N GLY A 429 0.14 -34.40 4.78
CA GLY A 429 -0.55 -35.20 3.77
C GLY A 429 0.44 -35.70 2.74
N LYS A 430 -0.08 -36.22 1.62
CA LYS A 430 0.75 -36.79 0.56
C LYS A 430 0.46 -36.15 -0.78
N SER A 431 1.47 -36.12 -1.65
CA SER A 431 1.32 -35.75 -3.04
C SER A 431 0.58 -36.81 -3.86
N VAL A 432 0.27 -36.51 -5.12
CA VAL A 432 -0.31 -37.45 -6.07
C VAL A 432 0.52 -38.74 -6.20
N GLN A 433 1.85 -38.63 -6.21
CA GLN A 433 2.77 -39.77 -6.25
C GLN A 433 3.13 -40.32 -4.86
N ASN A 434 2.30 -40.06 -3.84
CA ASN A 434 2.41 -40.62 -2.50
C ASN A 434 3.69 -40.18 -1.75
N ARG A 435 4.25 -39.00 -2.08
CA ARG A 435 5.35 -38.38 -1.33
C ARG A 435 4.79 -37.60 -0.15
N GLU A 436 5.36 -37.75 1.04
CA GLU A 436 5.00 -36.96 2.23
C GLU A 436 5.25 -35.47 2.00
N LEU A 437 4.29 -34.65 2.42
CA LEU A 437 4.36 -33.19 2.41
C LEU A 437 4.89 -32.73 3.76
N TRP A 438 6.21 -32.67 3.86
CA TRP A 438 6.91 -32.40 5.10
C TRP A 438 6.77 -30.96 5.58
N VAL A 439 6.53 -30.83 6.88
CA VAL A 439 6.59 -29.57 7.63
C VAL A 439 7.45 -29.80 8.86
N ILE A 440 8.42 -28.90 9.08
CA ILE A 440 9.15 -28.84 10.34
C ILE A 440 8.62 -27.65 11.16
N GLU A 441 8.21 -27.95 12.37
CA GLU A 441 7.87 -26.99 13.42
C GLU A 441 9.14 -26.65 14.21
N ILE A 442 9.34 -25.38 14.53
CA ILE A 442 10.45 -24.83 15.31
C ILE A 442 9.90 -23.90 16.39
N THR A 443 10.12 -24.21 17.67
CA THR A 443 9.64 -23.51 18.88
C THR A 443 10.36 -24.11 20.10
N ASP A 444 10.38 -23.45 21.25
CA ASP A 444 10.91 -23.99 22.51
C ASP A 444 10.06 -25.12 23.12
N HIS A 445 8.77 -25.25 22.78
CA HIS A 445 7.93 -26.40 23.18
C HIS A 445 7.26 -27.14 22.00
N PRO A 446 8.03 -27.94 21.23
CA PRO A 446 7.52 -28.59 20.02
C PRO A 446 6.32 -29.50 20.29
N GLY A 447 5.26 -29.25 19.52
CA GLY A 447 4.01 -29.98 19.51
C GLY A 447 2.92 -29.43 20.41
N ILE A 448 3.20 -28.39 21.20
CA ILE A 448 2.26 -27.73 22.09
C ILE A 448 2.01 -26.31 21.56
N HIS A 449 0.76 -25.84 21.62
CA HIS A 449 0.44 -24.44 21.38
C HIS A 449 0.38 -23.71 22.72
N GLU A 450 1.18 -22.67 22.88
CA GLU A 450 1.23 -21.85 24.09
C GLU A 450 0.37 -20.59 23.94
N THR A 451 -0.32 -20.23 25.04
CA THR A 451 -1.23 -19.08 25.01
C THR A 451 -0.44 -17.79 24.83
N GLY A 452 -0.76 -17.02 23.80
CA GLY A 452 -0.08 -15.75 23.50
C GLY A 452 1.06 -15.88 22.50
N GLU A 453 1.46 -17.09 22.15
CA GLU A 453 2.46 -17.32 21.11
C GLU A 453 1.85 -17.31 19.71
N PRO A 454 2.34 -16.45 18.81
CA PRO A 454 1.89 -16.41 17.43
C PRO A 454 2.35 -17.66 16.66
N GLU A 455 1.41 -18.23 15.91
CA GLU A 455 1.68 -19.29 14.93
C GLU A 455 2.06 -18.66 13.58
N PHE A 456 3.24 -18.98 13.08
CA PHE A 456 3.78 -18.45 11.83
C PHE A 456 4.07 -19.57 10.82
N LYS A 457 3.92 -19.32 9.52
CA LYS A 457 4.37 -20.29 8.49
C LYS A 457 5.02 -19.74 7.24
N TYR A 458 5.92 -20.56 6.68
CA TYR A 458 6.43 -20.43 5.32
C TYR A 458 6.09 -21.64 4.47
N VAL A 459 5.74 -21.40 3.20
CA VAL A 459 5.55 -22.46 2.19
C VAL A 459 6.41 -22.16 0.96
N GLY A 460 7.20 -23.13 0.52
CA GLY A 460 8.03 -23.05 -0.67
C GLY A 460 7.61 -24.04 -1.76
N ASN A 461 8.08 -23.78 -2.98
CA ASN A 461 8.04 -24.73 -4.10
C ASN A 461 6.64 -25.33 -4.33
N MET A 462 5.63 -24.45 -4.34
CA MET A 462 4.28 -24.80 -4.77
C MET A 462 4.17 -24.95 -6.29
N HIS A 463 5.10 -24.33 -7.02
CA HIS A 463 5.42 -24.69 -8.39
C HIS A 463 6.71 -25.50 -8.38
N GLY A 464 6.71 -26.65 -9.03
CA GLY A 464 7.80 -27.64 -8.92
C GLY A 464 9.13 -27.16 -9.51
N ASP A 465 9.09 -26.33 -10.54
CA ASP A 465 10.24 -25.72 -11.21
C ASP A 465 10.81 -24.48 -10.48
N GLU A 466 10.15 -24.01 -9.41
CA GLU A 466 10.59 -22.88 -8.61
C GLU A 466 11.47 -23.33 -7.42
N VAL A 467 12.71 -23.72 -7.74
CA VAL A 467 13.63 -24.42 -6.82
C VAL A 467 14.16 -23.54 -5.67
N ILE A 468 14.33 -22.24 -5.89
CA ILE A 468 15.02 -21.36 -4.93
C ILE A 468 14.28 -21.26 -3.60
N GLY A 469 12.95 -21.11 -3.62
CA GLY A 469 12.15 -20.99 -2.40
C GLY A 469 12.29 -22.21 -1.48
N ARG A 470 12.34 -23.41 -2.06
CA ARG A 470 12.58 -24.67 -1.33
C ARG A 470 13.93 -24.65 -0.61
N GLU A 471 15.00 -24.36 -1.34
CA GLU A 471 16.34 -24.39 -0.77
C GLU A 471 16.55 -23.27 0.24
N THR A 472 16.02 -22.06 0.00
CA THR A 472 16.04 -20.97 0.98
C THR A 472 15.40 -21.39 2.31
N LEU A 473 14.28 -22.11 2.28
CA LEU A 473 13.64 -22.59 3.49
C LEU A 473 14.45 -23.67 4.21
N LEU A 474 15.11 -24.57 3.50
CA LEU A 474 16.02 -25.55 4.11
C LEU A 474 17.21 -24.87 4.81
N LEU A 475 17.79 -23.85 4.18
CA LEU A 475 18.88 -23.06 4.77
C LEU A 475 18.41 -22.23 5.97
N LEU A 476 17.19 -21.70 5.92
CA LEU A 476 16.58 -21.00 7.05
C LEU A 476 16.35 -21.94 8.23
N ILE A 477 15.83 -23.14 8.00
CA ILE A 477 15.64 -24.18 9.02
C ILE A 477 16.97 -24.48 9.72
N GLN A 478 18.03 -24.74 8.95
CA GLN A 478 19.36 -24.99 9.50
C GLN A 478 19.86 -23.79 10.31
N GLY A 479 19.76 -22.58 9.75
CA GLY A 479 20.23 -21.37 10.41
C GLY A 479 19.50 -21.06 11.72
N LEU A 480 18.18 -21.26 11.77
CA LEU A 480 17.41 -21.09 13.01
C LEU A 480 17.86 -22.08 14.10
N CYS A 481 17.99 -23.36 13.74
CA CYS A 481 18.36 -24.40 14.70
C CYS A 481 19.82 -24.26 15.18
N GLU A 482 20.76 -23.99 14.27
CA GLU A 482 22.19 -23.88 14.60
C GLU A 482 22.52 -22.63 15.43
N ASN A 483 21.70 -21.58 15.35
CA ASN A 483 21.90 -20.32 16.06
C ASN A 483 21.01 -20.14 17.30
N TYR A 484 20.12 -21.10 17.60
CA TYR A 484 19.36 -21.11 18.85
C TYR A 484 20.30 -21.12 20.06
N HIS A 485 20.03 -20.27 21.05
CA HIS A 485 20.89 -19.96 22.20
C HIS A 485 22.25 -19.31 21.89
N LYS A 486 22.62 -19.11 20.62
CA LYS A 486 23.85 -18.39 20.23
C LYS A 486 23.57 -16.93 19.92
N ILE A 487 22.45 -16.66 19.24
CA ILE A 487 22.05 -15.31 18.82
C ILE A 487 20.78 -14.92 19.57
N PRO A 488 20.83 -13.91 20.46
CA PRO A 488 19.68 -13.53 21.29
C PRO A 488 18.38 -13.26 20.51
N ALA A 489 18.50 -12.67 19.32
CA ALA A 489 17.35 -12.40 18.45
C ALA A 489 16.72 -13.68 17.88
N ILE A 490 17.51 -14.71 17.58
CA ILE A 490 16.99 -16.02 17.12
C ILE A 490 16.44 -16.83 18.28
N THR A 491 17.09 -16.78 19.43
CA THR A 491 16.57 -17.39 20.67
C THR A 491 15.19 -16.83 20.99
N ALA A 492 15.02 -15.51 21.05
CA ALA A 492 13.70 -14.91 21.29
C ALA A 492 12.69 -15.17 20.17
N LEU A 493 13.14 -15.33 18.91
CA LEU A 493 12.23 -15.71 17.84
C LEU A 493 11.68 -17.14 18.06
N ILE A 494 12.52 -18.07 18.52
CA ILE A 494 12.11 -19.47 18.74
C ILE A 494 11.34 -19.62 20.06
N ASP A 495 11.70 -18.87 21.11
CA ASP A 495 11.07 -18.92 22.44
C ASP A 495 9.68 -18.25 22.49
N TYR A 496 9.34 -17.42 21.49
CA TYR A 496 8.08 -16.64 21.50
C TYR A 496 7.33 -16.71 20.18
N THR A 497 7.67 -17.65 19.30
CA THR A 497 6.94 -17.87 18.05
C THR A 497 7.01 -19.33 17.67
N ARG A 498 5.85 -19.87 17.30
CA ARG A 498 5.77 -21.21 16.77
C ARG A 498 5.84 -21.19 15.25
N ILE A 499 7.00 -21.59 14.72
CA ILE A 499 7.37 -21.42 13.31
C ILE A 499 7.19 -22.75 12.58
N HIS A 500 6.32 -22.78 11.58
CA HIS A 500 6.12 -23.96 10.73
C HIS A 500 6.63 -23.73 9.31
N ILE A 501 7.54 -24.57 8.84
CA ILE A 501 8.15 -24.41 7.52
C ILE A 501 7.86 -25.63 6.67
N MET A 502 7.19 -25.42 5.52
CA MET A 502 6.98 -26.40 4.46
C MET A 502 7.92 -26.07 3.28
N PRO A 503 9.06 -26.77 3.13
CA PRO A 503 10.00 -26.46 2.05
C PRO A 503 9.46 -26.78 0.65
N SER A 504 8.58 -27.79 0.50
CA SER A 504 8.05 -28.21 -0.79
C SER A 504 6.59 -28.63 -0.71
N MET A 505 5.72 -27.80 -1.27
CA MET A 505 4.31 -28.13 -1.45
C MET A 505 4.08 -29.00 -2.70
N ASN A 506 4.90 -28.85 -3.75
CA ASN A 506 4.82 -29.63 -4.99
C ASN A 506 6.06 -30.51 -5.21
N PRO A 507 6.27 -31.55 -4.38
CA PRO A 507 7.43 -32.43 -4.56
C PRO A 507 7.38 -33.20 -5.87
N ASP A 508 6.19 -33.45 -6.42
CA ASP A 508 6.01 -34.19 -7.67
C ASP A 508 6.43 -33.39 -8.90
N GLY A 509 6.03 -32.12 -8.97
CA GLY A 509 6.49 -31.21 -10.01
C GLY A 509 8.00 -31.00 -9.93
N TYR A 510 8.55 -30.90 -8.72
CA TYR A 510 9.98 -30.73 -8.51
C TYR A 510 10.81 -31.89 -9.07
N GLU A 511 10.45 -33.13 -8.74
CA GLU A 511 11.17 -34.32 -9.25
C GLU A 511 11.09 -34.47 -10.77
N ARG A 512 10.08 -33.85 -11.38
CA ARG A 512 9.88 -33.81 -12.84
C ARG A 512 10.44 -32.53 -13.48
N ALA A 513 10.95 -31.58 -12.69
CA ALA A 513 11.34 -30.25 -13.12
C ALA A 513 10.25 -29.50 -13.91
N VAL A 514 8.99 -29.58 -13.46
CA VAL A 514 7.84 -28.90 -14.06
C VAL A 514 7.08 -28.07 -13.02
N ARG A 515 6.38 -27.04 -13.49
CA ARG A 515 5.56 -26.16 -12.66
C ARG A 515 4.44 -26.88 -11.94
N GLU A 516 3.70 -27.69 -12.68
CA GLU A 516 2.51 -28.39 -12.22
C GLU A 516 2.82 -29.63 -11.37
N ASN A 517 1.83 -30.21 -10.71
CA ASN A 517 2.00 -31.47 -9.99
C ASN A 517 2.00 -32.70 -10.93
N ALA A 518 2.01 -33.93 -10.38
CA ALA A 518 2.01 -35.15 -11.21
C ALA A 518 0.78 -35.33 -12.11
N ARG A 519 -0.33 -34.62 -11.87
CA ARG A 519 -1.51 -34.61 -12.74
C ARG A 519 -1.55 -33.41 -13.70
N ASN A 520 -0.45 -32.68 -13.81
CA ASN A 520 -0.35 -31.46 -14.61
C ASN A 520 -1.33 -30.37 -14.15
N VAL A 521 -1.60 -30.29 -12.84
CA VAL A 521 -2.39 -29.21 -12.22
C VAL A 521 -1.44 -28.19 -11.58
N ASP A 522 -1.64 -26.90 -11.89
CA ASP A 522 -1.01 -25.80 -11.16
C ASP A 522 -1.65 -25.70 -9.77
N LEU A 523 -0.90 -26.08 -8.72
CA LEU A 523 -1.40 -26.12 -7.35
C LEU A 523 -1.81 -24.74 -6.83
N ASN A 524 -1.16 -23.66 -7.28
CA ASN A 524 -1.51 -22.30 -6.92
C ASN A 524 -2.83 -21.84 -7.54
N ARG A 525 -3.28 -22.52 -8.60
CA ARG A 525 -4.60 -22.33 -9.21
C ARG A 525 -5.64 -23.33 -8.72
N ASN A 526 -5.29 -24.24 -7.81
CA ASN A 526 -6.18 -25.32 -7.36
C ASN A 526 -6.88 -25.04 -6.00
N PHE A 527 -6.45 -24.00 -5.27
CA PHE A 527 -7.13 -23.56 -4.05
C PHE A 527 -8.54 -23.00 -4.32
N PRO A 528 -9.43 -22.99 -3.30
CA PRO A 528 -10.73 -22.34 -3.41
C PRO A 528 -10.55 -20.85 -3.69
N ASP A 529 -11.30 -20.36 -4.66
CA ASP A 529 -11.35 -18.94 -4.97
C ASP A 529 -12.59 -18.31 -4.32
N GLN A 530 -12.41 -17.14 -3.72
CA GLN A 530 -13.49 -16.43 -3.01
C GLN A 530 -14.62 -15.98 -3.95
N PHE A 531 -14.32 -15.75 -5.22
CA PHE A 531 -15.24 -15.26 -6.24
C PHE A 531 -15.81 -16.40 -7.09
N PHE A 532 -15.09 -17.50 -7.21
CA PHE A 532 -15.52 -18.69 -7.95
C PHE A 532 -15.60 -19.94 -7.03
N PRO A 533 -16.61 -20.04 -6.16
CA PRO A 533 -16.71 -21.13 -5.18
C PRO A 533 -16.88 -22.53 -5.81
N ASN A 534 -17.28 -22.59 -7.09
CA ASN A 534 -17.39 -23.81 -7.88
C ASN A 534 -16.13 -24.14 -8.69
N LEU A 535 -15.14 -23.22 -8.77
CA LEU A 535 -13.85 -23.49 -9.39
C LEU A 535 -13.09 -24.51 -8.52
N ASN A 536 -12.47 -25.51 -9.14
CA ASN A 536 -11.67 -26.53 -8.45
C ASN A 536 -12.43 -27.35 -7.39
N LYS A 537 -13.63 -27.87 -7.73
CA LYS A 537 -14.32 -28.85 -6.85
C LYS A 537 -13.48 -30.09 -6.57
N ASN A 538 -12.72 -30.55 -7.57
CA ASN A 538 -11.78 -31.64 -7.45
C ASN A 538 -10.39 -31.06 -7.16
N ARG A 539 -10.07 -30.96 -5.87
CA ARG A 539 -8.77 -30.47 -5.41
C ARG A 539 -7.75 -31.59 -5.39
N GLU A 540 -6.53 -31.25 -5.74
CA GLU A 540 -5.38 -32.12 -5.68
C GLU A 540 -5.06 -32.47 -4.21
N PRO A 541 -4.48 -33.67 -3.98
CA PRO A 541 -4.20 -34.12 -2.62
C PRO A 541 -3.26 -33.17 -1.86
N GLU A 542 -2.33 -32.51 -2.56
CA GLU A 542 -1.46 -31.48 -1.98
C GLU A 542 -2.26 -30.27 -1.49
N THR A 543 -3.16 -29.76 -2.31
CA THR A 543 -4.01 -28.61 -1.97
C THR A 543 -4.93 -28.93 -0.81
N ASN A 544 -5.54 -30.12 -0.78
CA ASN A 544 -6.37 -30.57 0.34
C ASN A 544 -5.57 -30.71 1.64
N ALA A 545 -4.35 -31.26 1.57
CA ALA A 545 -3.45 -31.40 2.71
C ALA A 545 -3.10 -30.03 3.31
N VAL A 546 -2.72 -29.06 2.46
CA VAL A 546 -2.43 -27.69 2.90
C VAL A 546 -3.68 -27.01 3.46
N MET A 547 -4.84 -27.13 2.82
CA MET A 547 -6.09 -26.57 3.34
C MET A 547 -6.47 -27.12 4.72
N LYS A 548 -6.26 -28.42 4.95
CA LYS A 548 -6.49 -29.02 6.28
C LYS A 548 -5.47 -28.50 7.29
N TRP A 549 -4.21 -28.34 6.87
CA TRP A 549 -3.15 -27.84 7.72
C TRP A 549 -3.38 -26.38 8.14
N ILE A 550 -3.77 -25.49 7.22
CA ILE A 550 -4.00 -24.07 7.53
C ILE A 550 -5.17 -23.85 8.49
N THR A 551 -6.11 -24.81 8.59
CA THR A 551 -7.23 -24.75 9.54
C THR A 551 -6.96 -25.51 10.84
N SER A 552 -5.88 -26.29 10.91
CA SER A 552 -5.48 -27.05 12.11
C SER A 552 -4.69 -26.21 13.12
N PHE A 553 -4.12 -25.08 12.69
CA PHE A 553 -3.37 -24.15 13.54
C PHE A 553 -3.87 -22.72 13.32
N PRO A 554 -3.93 -21.88 14.36
CA PRO A 554 -4.35 -20.48 14.26
C PRO A 554 -3.24 -19.57 13.71
N PHE A 555 -2.77 -19.83 12.48
CA PHE A 555 -1.72 -19.03 11.85
C PHE A 555 -2.09 -17.54 11.77
N VAL A 556 -1.27 -16.68 12.37
CA VAL A 556 -1.49 -15.21 12.36
C VAL A 556 -0.71 -14.50 11.25
N LEU A 557 0.34 -15.13 10.72
CA LEU A 557 1.15 -14.62 9.63
C LEU A 557 1.70 -15.76 8.76
N SER A 558 1.76 -15.55 7.44
CA SER A 558 2.21 -16.54 6.47
C SER A 558 2.85 -15.87 5.26
N ALA A 559 3.77 -16.57 4.59
CA ALA A 559 4.30 -16.16 3.29
C ALA A 559 4.64 -17.38 2.40
N ASN A 560 4.49 -17.20 1.09
CA ASN A 560 4.81 -18.20 0.08
C ASN A 560 6.02 -17.73 -0.74
N LEU A 561 7.00 -18.61 -0.94
CA LEU A 561 8.22 -18.30 -1.69
C LEU A 561 8.11 -18.82 -3.12
N HIS A 562 8.14 -17.88 -4.08
CA HIS A 562 8.05 -18.14 -5.52
C HIS A 562 9.33 -17.77 -6.27
N GLY A 563 9.62 -18.49 -7.34
CA GLY A 563 10.68 -18.15 -8.29
C GLY A 563 10.07 -17.74 -9.64
N VAL A 564 10.44 -16.59 -10.20
CA VAL A 564 9.96 -16.18 -11.54
C VAL A 564 11.16 -16.16 -12.50
N PRO A 565 11.05 -16.72 -13.72
CA PRO A 565 12.08 -16.52 -14.73
C PRO A 565 12.19 -15.04 -15.08
N LEU A 566 13.39 -14.48 -15.01
CA LEU A 566 13.72 -13.24 -15.72
C LEU A 566 13.47 -13.50 -17.22
N LEU A 567 12.45 -12.87 -17.79
CA LEU A 567 12.25 -12.83 -19.25
C LEU A 567 13.50 -12.23 -19.91
N GLN A 568 14.42 -13.08 -20.37
CA GLN A 568 15.46 -12.70 -21.31
C GLN A 568 14.82 -12.52 -22.69
N THR A 569 14.29 -11.34 -22.96
CA THR A 569 14.19 -10.85 -24.33
C THR A 569 15.56 -10.30 -24.74
N THR A 570 16.42 -11.16 -25.28
CA THR A 570 17.62 -10.74 -26.00
C THR A 570 17.61 -11.36 -27.40
N HIS A 571 17.04 -10.62 -28.35
CA HIS A 571 17.47 -10.74 -29.73
C HIS A 571 18.87 -10.11 -29.82
N MET A 572 19.91 -10.93 -29.95
CA MET A 572 21.14 -10.51 -30.62
C MET A 572 21.85 -11.72 -31.19
N MET A 573 21.85 -11.80 -32.53
CA MET A 573 22.91 -12.47 -33.27
C MET A 573 24.25 -11.89 -32.78
N ILE A 574 25.25 -12.74 -32.55
CA ILE A 574 26.63 -12.62 -33.08
C ILE A 574 27.47 -13.76 -32.50
N HIS A 575 28.31 -14.31 -33.37
CA HIS A 575 29.32 -15.36 -33.21
C HIS A 575 30.00 -15.49 -31.83
N ARG A 576 30.04 -16.74 -31.36
CA ARG A 576 31.13 -17.29 -30.52
C ARG A 576 32.40 -17.47 -31.37
N PRO A 577 33.65 -17.40 -30.82
CA PRO A 577 34.01 -18.20 -29.65
C PRO A 577 35.01 -17.64 -28.62
N SER A 578 34.86 -18.21 -27.42
CA SER A 578 35.89 -18.65 -26.47
C SER A 578 36.08 -17.86 -25.15
N MET A 579 35.91 -18.65 -24.08
CA MET A 579 36.42 -18.57 -22.70
C MET A 579 35.69 -17.75 -21.61
N ARG A 580 34.99 -18.54 -20.77
CA ARG A 580 34.69 -18.46 -19.32
C ARG A 580 33.77 -17.33 -18.80
N PRO A 581 32.58 -17.65 -18.26
CA PRO A 581 31.80 -16.72 -17.45
C PRO A 581 32.30 -16.72 -16.00
N ILE A 582 32.73 -15.55 -15.53
CA ILE A 582 32.82 -15.22 -14.10
C ILE A 582 31.40 -14.81 -13.67
N ALA A 583 30.81 -15.57 -12.77
CA ALA A 583 29.61 -15.15 -12.04
C ALA A 583 30.01 -14.02 -11.08
N GLY A 584 29.70 -12.79 -11.46
CA GLY A 584 29.83 -11.62 -10.59
C GLY A 584 28.60 -11.49 -9.69
N VAL A 585 28.66 -12.12 -8.51
CA VAL A 585 28.09 -11.54 -7.30
C VAL A 585 29.04 -10.40 -6.92
N GLN A 586 28.57 -9.15 -6.90
CA GLN A 586 29.33 -8.09 -6.23
C GLN A 586 28.38 -7.17 -5.48
N MET A 587 28.10 -7.60 -4.26
CA MET A 587 27.96 -6.74 -3.10
C MET A 587 29.39 -6.34 -2.70
N MET A 588 29.75 -5.05 -2.78
CA MET A 588 30.95 -4.53 -2.13
C MET A 588 30.67 -3.13 -1.58
N LEU A 589 30.37 -3.12 -0.28
CA LEU A 589 30.75 -2.06 0.64
C LEU A 589 32.28 -2.03 0.71
N CYS A 590 32.88 -0.85 0.59
CA CYS A 590 34.27 -0.58 0.99
C CYS A 590 34.29 0.50 2.06
N PHE A 591 34.71 0.14 3.26
CA PHE A 591 35.57 0.91 4.18
C PHE A 591 36.55 -0.13 4.75
N GLY A 592 37.87 0.03 4.88
CA GLY A 592 38.82 1.09 4.55
C GLY A 592 40.21 0.61 5.00
N ASN A 593 41.26 1.33 4.61
CA ASN A 593 42.47 1.57 5.40
C ASN A 593 42.85 3.03 5.18
#